data_AF-A0A920RKG4-F1
#
_entry.id   AF-A0A920RKG4-F1
#
_cell.length_a   1.000
_cell.length_b   1.000
_cell.length_c   1.000
_cell.angle_alpha   90.00
_cell.angle_beta   90.00
_cell.angle_gamma   90.00
#
_symmetry.space_group_name_H-M   'P 1'
#
loop_
_entity.id
_entity.type
_entity.pdbx_description
1 polymer ?
#
loop_
_entity_poly.entity_id
_entity_poly.type
_entity_poly.pdbx_seq_one_letter_code
_entity_poly.pdbx_strand_id
1 'polypeptide(L)'
;MVVVVQERPAIASIEYTGNKEFKDEDVDDLLSRNGLSTGKVFNQPLLDRVTQSLEDEYFSRGRYSARVETTITPLPDNRAGITIDIDEGRRAEIREIKIIGNEQFSDVN
;
A
#
# COMPACT_ATOMS: atom_id res chain seq x y z
N MET A 1 -32.35 -14.44 -6.06
CA MET A 1 -31.43 -13.42 -5.53
C MET A 1 -30.02 -13.97 -5.72
N VAL A 2 -29.18 -13.30 -6.52
CA VAL A 2 -27.81 -13.76 -6.79
C VAL A 2 -26.89 -12.82 -6.03
N VAL A 3 -26.20 -13.34 -5.02
CA VAL A 3 -25.16 -12.61 -4.31
C VAL A 3 -23.86 -12.97 -5.02
N VAL A 4 -23.32 -12.04 -5.80
CA VAL A 4 -22.01 -12.21 -6.44
C VAL A 4 -20.96 -11.95 -5.37
N VAL A 5 -20.32 -13.01 -4.89
CA VAL A 5 -19.18 -12.91 -3.97
C VAL A 5 -17.94 -12.92 -4.84
N GLN A 6 -17.25 -11.78 -4.94
CA GLN A 6 -15.86 -11.78 -5.40
C GLN A 6 -15.00 -12.23 -4.22
N GLU A 7 -14.32 -13.37 -4.39
CA GLU A 7 -13.35 -13.85 -3.41
C GLU A 7 -12.23 -12.82 -3.29
N ARG A 8 -11.90 -12.44 -2.06
CA ARG A 8 -10.82 -11.49 -1.81
C ARG A 8 -9.47 -12.18 -2.03
N PRO A 9 -8.54 -11.58 -2.79
CA PRO A 9 -7.27 -12.21 -3.06
C PRO A 9 -6.44 -12.34 -1.78
N ALA A 10 -5.56 -13.33 -1.71
CA ALA A 10 -4.59 -13.45 -0.63
C ALA A 10 -3.34 -12.61 -0.93
N ILE A 11 -2.76 -11.98 0.09
CA ILE A 11 -1.52 -11.21 -0.02
C ILE A 11 -0.37 -12.19 -0.25
N ALA A 12 0.27 -12.14 -1.42
CA ALA A 12 1.40 -13.01 -1.75
C ALA A 12 2.75 -12.44 -1.32
N SER A 13 2.89 -11.13 -1.41
CA SER A 13 4.10 -10.40 -1.05
C SER A 13 3.74 -8.95 -0.73
N ILE A 14 4.54 -8.35 0.14
CA ILE A 14 4.51 -6.93 0.42
C ILE A 14 5.94 -6.42 0.21
N GLU A 15 6.09 -5.51 -0.73
CA GLU A 15 7.35 -4.83 -1.02
C GLU A 15 7.18 -3.36 -0.64
N TYR A 16 8.21 -2.78 -0.05
CA TYR A 16 8.25 -1.35 0.25
C TYR A 16 9.56 -0.74 -0.18
N THR A 17 9.51 0.49 -0.68
CA THR A 17 10.69 1.23 -1.11
C THR A 17 10.62 2.69 -0.66
N GLY A 18 11.78 3.34 -0.60
CA GLY A 18 11.87 4.78 -0.30
C GLY A 18 11.88 5.15 1.19
N ASN A 19 11.78 4.17 2.09
CA ASN A 19 11.96 4.34 3.54
C ASN A 19 13.43 4.57 3.93
N LYS A 20 13.97 5.78 3.73
CA LYS A 20 15.35 6.10 4.14
C LYS A 20 15.45 6.52 5.61
N GLU A 21 14.38 7.08 6.15
CA GLU A 21 14.29 7.55 7.54
C GLU A 21 13.82 6.44 8.51
N PHE A 22 13.21 5.38 7.98
CA PHE A 22 12.74 4.22 8.74
C PHE A 22 13.56 2.99 8.39
N LYS A 23 13.91 2.20 9.40
CA LYS A 23 14.49 0.89 9.16
C LYS A 23 13.42 -0.04 8.59
N ASP A 24 13.84 -0.99 7.77
CA ASP A 24 12.98 -2.03 7.23
C ASP A 24 12.18 -2.76 8.32
N GLU A 25 12.81 -2.99 9.49
CA GLU A 25 12.16 -3.59 10.67
C GLU A 25 11.02 -2.73 11.23
N ASP A 26 11.17 -1.39 11.25
CA ASP A 26 10.13 -0.49 11.78
C ASP A 26 8.91 -0.48 10.84
N VAL A 27 9.16 -0.51 9.52
CA VAL A 27 8.12 -0.59 8.50
C VAL A 27 7.40 -1.94 8.60
N ASP A 28 8.13 -3.05 8.65
CA ASP A 28 7.55 -4.40 8.75
C ASP A 28 6.67 -4.58 9.99
N ASP A 29 7.12 -4.05 11.14
CA ASP A 29 6.37 -4.06 12.39
C ASP A 29 5.09 -3.21 12.28
N LEU A 30 5.15 -2.04 11.62
CA LEU A 30 3.98 -1.21 11.34
C LEU A 30 2.95 -1.93 10.45
N LEU A 31 3.40 -2.55 9.35
CA LEU A 31 2.55 -3.31 8.45
C LEU A 31 1.88 -4.47 9.19
N SER A 32 2.68 -5.25 9.93
CA SER A 32 2.23 -6.41 10.69
C SER A 32 1.23 -6.06 11.79
N ARG A 33 1.48 -4.99 12.55
CA ARG A 33 0.57 -4.48 13.60
C ARG A 33 -0.76 -4.00 13.03
N ASN A 34 -0.72 -3.37 11.87
CA ASN A 34 -1.92 -2.95 11.15
C ASN A 34 -2.61 -4.11 10.42
N GLY A 35 -2.10 -5.34 10.55
CA GLY A 35 -2.71 -6.55 10.03
C GLY A 35 -2.40 -6.83 8.57
N LEU A 36 -1.53 -6.03 7.93
CA LEU A 36 -1.06 -6.27 6.57
C LEU A 36 0.16 -7.19 6.64
N SER A 37 -0.04 -8.45 6.30
CA SER A 37 1.02 -9.46 6.31
C SER A 37 0.79 -10.46 5.19
N THR A 38 1.88 -11.01 4.66
CA THR A 38 1.85 -12.07 3.67
C THR A 38 1.01 -13.26 4.17
N GLY A 39 0.20 -13.83 3.28
CA GLY A 39 -0.71 -14.95 3.56
C GLY A 39 -2.07 -14.54 4.14
N LYS A 40 -2.27 -13.28 4.52
CA LYS A 40 -3.59 -12.77 4.93
C LYS A 40 -4.45 -12.40 3.73
N VAL A 41 -5.76 -12.32 3.96
CA VAL A 41 -6.71 -11.86 2.95
C VAL A 41 -6.53 -10.36 2.73
N PHE A 42 -6.36 -9.97 1.46
CA PHE A 42 -6.26 -8.58 1.06
C PHE A 42 -7.57 -7.84 1.28
N ASN A 43 -7.48 -6.64 1.85
CA ASN A 43 -8.61 -5.76 2.09
C ASN A 43 -8.19 -4.32 1.78
N GLN A 44 -8.85 -3.67 0.82
CA GLN A 44 -8.60 -2.26 0.51
C GLN A 44 -8.64 -1.35 1.76
N PRO A 45 -9.64 -1.44 2.66
CA PRO A 45 -9.69 -0.57 3.84
C PRO A 45 -8.53 -0.79 4.82
N LEU A 46 -7.92 -1.97 4.80
CA LEU A 46 -6.75 -2.28 5.62
C LEU A 46 -5.52 -1.59 5.04
N LEU A 47 -5.35 -1.66 3.72
CA LEU A 47 -4.28 -0.98 3.01
C LEU A 47 -4.37 0.53 3.22
N ASP A 48 -5.56 1.13 3.06
CA ASP A 48 -5.75 2.58 3.26
C ASP A 48 -5.38 3.02 4.69
N ARG A 49 -5.77 2.22 5.70
CA ARG A 49 -5.40 2.49 7.10
C ARG A 49 -3.89 2.40 7.32
N VAL A 50 -3.23 1.43 6.70
CA VAL A 50 -1.78 1.25 6.79
C VAL A 50 -1.07 2.44 6.16
N THR A 51 -1.47 2.83 4.95
CA THR A 51 -0.97 4.02 4.25
C THR A 51 -1.08 5.25 5.12
N GLN A 52 -2.27 5.51 5.68
CA GLN A 52 -2.49 6.64 6.56
C GLN A 52 -1.64 6.58 7.84
N SER A 53 -1.48 5.39 8.44
CA SER A 53 -0.65 5.22 9.63
C SER A 53 0.83 5.48 9.34
N LEU A 54 1.31 5.07 8.16
CA LEU A 54 2.66 5.40 7.68
C LEU A 54 2.81 6.91 7.50
N GLU A 55 1.89 7.55 6.78
CA GLU A 55 1.90 9.01 6.58
C GLU A 55 1.90 9.78 7.92
N ASP A 56 1.07 9.37 8.88
CA ASP A 56 0.99 9.96 10.22
C ASP A 56 2.32 9.80 10.99
N GLU A 57 2.98 8.65 10.89
CA GLU A 57 4.27 8.40 11.53
C GLU A 57 5.38 9.28 10.91
N TYR A 58 5.40 9.45 9.58
CA TYR A 58 6.29 10.41 8.90
C TYR A 58 5.97 11.86 9.30
N PHE A 59 4.68 12.21 9.40
CA PHE A 59 4.22 13.53 9.82
C PHE A 59 4.69 13.86 11.25
N SER A 60 4.57 12.91 12.18
CA SER A 60 5.00 13.05 13.58
C SER A 60 6.50 13.33 13.72
N ARG A 61 7.31 12.83 12.77
CA ARG A 61 8.76 13.08 12.69
C ARG A 61 9.13 14.38 11.94
N GLY A 62 8.14 15.18 11.54
CA GLY A 62 8.33 16.45 10.83
C GLY A 62 8.52 16.31 9.32
N ARG A 63 8.28 15.12 8.74
CA ARG A 63 8.31 14.88 7.29
C ARG A 63 6.94 15.14 6.68
N TYR A 64 6.48 16.39 6.78
CA TYR A 64 5.16 16.82 6.30
C TYR A 64 4.96 16.72 4.77
N SER A 65 6.05 16.54 4.03
CA SER A 65 6.02 16.33 2.58
C SER A 65 6.08 14.85 2.19
N ALA A 66 6.02 13.95 3.17
CA ALA A 66 5.97 12.53 2.88
C ALA A 66 4.67 12.17 2.16
N ARG A 67 4.76 11.25 1.20
CA ARG A 67 3.65 10.69 0.45
C ARG A 67 3.86 9.19 0.34
N VAL A 68 2.80 8.42 0.60
CA VAL A 68 2.85 6.97 0.46
C VAL A 68 1.94 6.57 -0.69
N GLU A 69 2.51 5.96 -1.72
CA GLU A 69 1.77 5.41 -2.86
C GLU A 69 1.73 3.88 -2.74
N THR A 70 0.58 3.29 -3.02
CA THR A 70 0.42 1.82 -2.94
C THR A 70 -0.07 1.28 -4.27
N THR A 71 0.65 0.29 -4.79
CA THR A 71 0.31 -0.41 -6.03
C THR A 71 -0.10 -1.84 -5.73
N ILE A 72 -1.26 -2.24 -6.24
CA ILE A 72 -1.77 -3.61 -6.12
C ILE A 72 -1.52 -4.32 -7.44
N THR A 73 -0.67 -5.35 -7.41
CA THR A 73 -0.38 -6.18 -8.56
C THR A 73 -1.18 -7.48 -8.47
N PRO A 74 -2.17 -7.73 -9.34
CA PRO A 74 -2.86 -9.00 -9.37
C PRO A 74 -1.91 -10.13 -9.78
N LEU A 75 -1.92 -11.23 -9.04
CA LEU A 75 -1.09 -12.41 -9.25
C LEU A 75 -1.95 -13.65 -9.55
N PRO A 76 -1.37 -14.69 -10.17
CA PRO A 76 -2.04 -15.98 -10.34
C PRO A 76 -2.52 -16.57 -9.00
N ASP A 77 -3.54 -17.43 -9.09
CA ASP A 77 -4.15 -18.14 -7.94
C ASP A 77 -4.95 -17.27 -6.97
N ASN A 78 -5.63 -16.22 -7.47
CA ASN A 78 -6.39 -15.27 -6.66
C ASN A 78 -5.52 -14.63 -5.56
N ARG A 79 -4.34 -14.14 -5.97
CA ARG A 79 -3.39 -13.49 -5.08
C ARG A 79 -3.13 -12.05 -5.51
N ALA A 80 -2.67 -11.24 -4.57
CA ALA A 80 -2.27 -9.86 -4.81
C ALA A 80 -0.88 -9.63 -4.22
N GLY A 81 0.01 -9.06 -5.02
CA GLY A 81 1.24 -8.44 -4.56
C GLY A 81 0.97 -6.98 -4.21
N ILE A 82 1.52 -6.51 -3.10
CA ILE A 82 1.38 -5.12 -2.67
C ILE A 82 2.76 -4.48 -2.74
N THR A 83 2.87 -3.37 -3.44
CA THR A 83 4.08 -2.53 -3.46
C THR A 83 3.74 -1.19 -2.83
N ILE A 84 4.55 -0.76 -1.87
CA ILE A 84 4.38 0.48 -1.11
C ILE A 84 5.58 1.38 -1.40
N ASP A 85 5.36 2.45 -2.15
CA ASP A 85 6.39 3.41 -2.49
C ASP A 85 6.26 4.63 -1.59
N ILE A 86 7.30 4.88 -0.79
CA ILE A 86 7.33 5.96 0.18
C ILE A 86 8.22 7.09 -0.34
N ASP A 87 7.62 8.23 -0.67
CA ASP A 87 8.33 9.46 -0.98
C ASP A 87 8.40 10.32 0.28
N GLU A 88 9.56 10.45 0.91
CA GLU A 88 9.74 11.25 2.13
C GLU A 88 9.81 12.77 1.87
N GLY A 89 9.79 13.18 0.59
CA GLY A 89 10.11 14.53 0.12
C GLY A 89 11.59 14.68 -0.27
N ARG A 90 12.02 15.92 -0.62
CA ARG A 90 13.37 16.22 -1.18
C ARG A 90 14.52 15.50 -0.44
N ARG A 91 15.52 14.89 -1.10
CA ARG A 91 16.00 15.04 -2.50
C ARG A 91 15.65 13.86 -3.41
N ALA A 92 15.07 14.24 -4.53
CA ALA A 92 14.64 13.43 -5.67
C ALA A 92 15.67 12.40 -6.15
N GLU A 93 15.17 11.18 -6.31
CA GLU A 93 15.45 10.38 -7.50
C GLU A 93 14.16 9.65 -7.87
N ILE A 94 13.25 10.35 -8.58
CA ILE A 94 12.04 9.72 -9.12
C ILE A 94 12.49 8.82 -10.27
N ARG A 95 12.57 7.52 -10.00
CA ARG A 95 12.65 6.48 -11.02
C ARG A 95 11.27 5.84 -11.09
N GLU A 96 10.46 6.34 -12.02
CA GLU A 96 9.17 5.77 -12.44
C GLU A 96 8.02 5.80 -11.40
N ILE A 97 7.14 6.80 -11.49
CA ILE A 97 5.79 6.70 -10.93
C ILE A 97 4.95 5.93 -11.95
N LYS A 98 4.63 4.66 -11.64
CA LYS A 98 3.72 3.86 -12.46
C LYS A 98 2.34 3.87 -11.81
N ILE A 99 1.52 4.82 -12.23
CA ILE A 99 0.12 4.91 -11.81
C ILE A 99 -0.62 3.67 -12.34
N ILE A 100 -0.84 2.67 -11.50
CA ILE A 100 -1.77 1.56 -11.78
C ILE A 100 -2.94 1.71 -10.80
N GLY A 101 -3.86 2.56 -11.21
CA GLY A 101 -5.07 2.90 -10.47
C GLY A 101 -6.04 3.62 -11.39
N ASN A 102 -6.33 3.00 -12.54
CA ASN A 102 -7.39 3.49 -13.41
C ASN A 102 -8.50 2.43 -13.47
N GLU A 103 -9.21 2.23 -12.38
CA GLU A 103 -10.46 1.45 -12.40
C GLU A 103 -11.37 1.74 -11.20
N GLN A 104 -11.57 3.01 -10.85
CA GLN A 104 -12.77 3.38 -10.10
C GLN A 104 -13.20 4.83 -10.34
N PHE A 105 -13.73 5.11 -11.53
CA PHE A 105 -14.85 6.04 -11.69
C PHE A 105 -15.72 5.55 -12.83
N SER A 106 -16.72 4.73 -12.50
CA SER A 106 -17.96 4.68 -13.27
C SER A 106 -18.98 5.45 -12.45
N ASP A 107 -19.17 6.74 -12.76
CA ASP A 107 -20.40 7.44 -12.37
C ASP A 107 -20.80 8.46 -13.45
N VAL A 108 -21.90 8.10 -14.12
CA VAL A 108 -23.00 8.89 -14.72
C VAL A 108 -22.71 9.99 -15.77
N ASN A 109 -23.12 9.75 -17.03
CA ASN A 109 -24.37 10.25 -17.65
C ASN A 109 -24.52 9.69 -19.08
#